data_AF-A0A835I6N1-F1
#
_entry.id   AF-A0A835I6N1-F1
#
_cell.length_a   1.000
_cell.length_b   1.000
_cell.length_c   1.000
_cell.angle_alpha   90.00
_cell.angle_beta   90.00
_cell.angle_gamma   90.00
#
_symmetry.space_group_name_H-M   'P 1'
#
loop_
_entity.id
_entity.type
_entity.pdbx_description
1 polymer ?
#
loop_
_entity_poly.entity_id
_entity_poly.type
_entity_poly.pdbx_seq_one_letter_code
_entity_poly.pdbx_strand_id
1 'polypeptide(L)'
;MVPEGETVCVTGAAGFIGSWLVMRLLERGYLVKATNEVIKPTIEGMLNIMRSCVKAKTVRRLVFTSSAGTVNVQEHQQPAYDENCWTDIEFCRTKK
;
A
#
# COMPACT_ATOMS: atom_id res chain seq x y z
N MET A 1 0.79 -24.63 22.20
CA MET A 1 -0.67 -24.42 22.23
C MET A 1 -0.90 -22.98 21.77
N VAL A 2 -1.42 -22.79 20.57
CA VAL A 2 -1.75 -21.45 20.02
C VAL A 2 -3.20 -21.15 20.37
N PRO A 3 -3.56 -19.94 20.85
CA PRO A 3 -4.91 -19.65 21.27
C PRO A 3 -5.83 -19.56 20.05
N GLU A 4 -6.75 -20.52 19.94
CA GLU A 4 -7.81 -20.52 18.93
C GLU A 4 -8.70 -19.29 19.17
N GLY A 5 -8.84 -18.42 18.15
CA GLY A 5 -9.69 -17.24 18.22
C GLY A 5 -9.01 -15.89 18.49
N GLU A 6 -7.67 -15.80 18.56
CA GLU A 6 -7.00 -14.48 18.61
C GLU A 6 -7.19 -13.70 17.31
N THR A 7 -7.58 -12.43 17.43
CA THR A 7 -7.79 -11.53 16.29
C THR A 7 -6.53 -10.74 15.99
N VAL A 8 -6.01 -10.85 14.77
CA VAL A 8 -4.82 -10.13 14.29
C VAL A 8 -5.22 -9.08 13.26
N CYS A 9 -4.78 -7.83 13.46
CA CYS A 9 -4.93 -6.76 12.47
C CYS A 9 -3.74 -6.77 11.51
N VAL A 10 -3.99 -6.89 10.21
CA VAL A 10 -2.95 -6.82 9.17
C VAL A 10 -3.13 -5.55 8.37
N THR A 11 -2.12 -4.67 8.44
CA THR A 11 -2.01 -3.49 7.58
C THR A 11 -1.28 -3.86 6.29
N GLY A 12 -1.76 -3.37 5.14
CA GLY A 12 -1.21 -3.75 3.84
C GLY A 12 -1.54 -5.19 3.41
N ALA A 13 -2.62 -5.78 3.92
CA ALA A 13 -3.11 -7.11 3.57
C ALA A 13 -3.32 -7.34 2.06
N ALA A 14 -3.54 -6.26 1.29
CA ALA A 14 -3.68 -6.31 -0.16
C ALA A 14 -2.34 -6.39 -0.94
N GLY A 15 -1.20 -6.13 -0.29
CA GLY A 15 0.12 -6.25 -0.91
C GLY A 15 0.59 -7.71 -0.99
N PHE A 16 1.54 -8.02 -1.88
CA PHE A 16 2.05 -9.40 -2.07
C PHE A 16 2.44 -10.08 -0.76
N ILE A 17 3.21 -9.42 0.11
CA ILE A 17 3.62 -9.99 1.39
C ILE A 17 2.44 -10.05 2.38
N GLY A 18 1.55 -9.05 2.35
CA GLY A 18 0.38 -8.98 3.22
C GLY A 18 -0.65 -10.07 2.93
N SER A 19 -0.87 -10.41 1.65
CA SER A 19 -1.83 -11.44 1.25
C SER A 19 -1.35 -12.84 1.64
N TRP A 20 -0.05 -13.12 1.46
CA TRP A 20 0.58 -14.35 1.96
C TRP A 20 0.55 -14.44 3.49
N LEU A 21 0.76 -13.33 4.20
CA LEU A 21 0.68 -13.30 5.66
C LEU A 21 -0.75 -13.59 6.15
N VAL A 22 -1.76 -12.97 5.51
CA VAL A 22 -3.18 -13.21 5.83
C VAL A 22 -3.54 -14.68 5.59
N MET A 23 -3.13 -15.26 4.46
CA MET A 23 -3.36 -16.67 4.15
C MET A 23 -2.77 -17.57 5.24
N ARG A 24 -1.52 -17.34 5.64
CA ARG A 24 -0.84 -18.12 6.71
C ARG A 24 -1.48 -17.97 8.09
N LEU A 25 -2.00 -16.79 8.42
CA LEU A 25 -2.70 -16.55 9.68
C LEU A 25 -4.05 -17.28 9.71
N LEU A 26 -4.79 -17.25 8.60
CA LEU A 26 -6.05 -17.98 8.47
C LEU A 26 -5.85 -19.50 8.54
N GLU A 27 -4.82 -20.05 7.86
CA GLU A 27 -4.44 -21.47 7.95
C GLU A 27 -4.17 -21.94 9.39
N ARG A 28 -3.73 -21.02 10.26
CA ARG A 28 -3.40 -21.30 11.67
C ARG A 28 -4.57 -21.05 12.63
N GLY A 29 -5.76 -20.73 12.12
CA GLY A 29 -6.96 -20.53 12.92
C GLY A 29 -7.06 -19.14 13.58
N TYR A 30 -6.27 -18.16 13.13
CA TYR A 30 -6.42 -16.78 13.58
C TYR A 30 -7.58 -16.09 12.87
N LEU A 31 -8.27 -15.20 13.58
CA LEU A 31 -9.21 -14.27 12.97
C LEU A 31 -8.43 -13.07 12.43
N VAL A 32 -8.50 -12.82 11.12
CA VAL A 32 -7.75 -11.70 10.51
C VAL A 32 -8.69 -10.54 10.20
N LYS A 33 -8.37 -9.35 10.73
CA LYS A 33 -8.95 -8.07 10.29
C LYS A 33 -8.01 -7.44 9.28
N ALA A 34 -8.35 -7.55 8.00
CA ALA A 34 -7.63 -6.91 6.91
C ALA A 34 -8.16 -5.49 6.70
N THR A 35 -7.25 -4.51 6.71
CA THR A 35 -7.58 -3.13 6.35
C THR A 35 -7.59 -2.99 4.83
N ASN A 36 -8.79 -3.01 4.22
CA ASN A 36 -8.96 -2.83 2.77
C ASN A 36 -8.76 -1.37 2.31
N GLU A 37 -8.78 -0.40 3.23
CA GLU A 37 -8.47 1.00 2.94
C GLU A 37 -6.98 1.28 3.15
N VAL A 38 -6.12 0.75 2.28
CA VAL A 38 -4.67 0.98 2.35
C VAL A 38 -4.31 2.42 1.96
N ILE A 39 -5.16 3.10 1.19
CA ILE A 39 -4.87 4.42 0.61
C ILE A 39 -4.69 5.50 1.68
N LYS A 40 -5.67 5.69 2.57
CA LYS A 40 -5.60 6.77 3.58
C LYS A 40 -4.42 6.58 4.56
N PRO A 41 -4.20 5.40 5.16
CA PRO A 41 -3.06 5.16 6.03
C PRO A 41 -1.71 5.34 5.33
N THR A 42 -1.59 4.98 4.04
CA THR A 42 -0.36 5.19 3.28
C THR A 42 -0.11 6.68 3.03
N ILE A 43 -1.15 7.46 2.69
CA ILE A 43 -1.03 8.92 2.53
C ILE A 43 -0.63 9.58 3.86
N GLU A 44 -1.32 9.24 4.95
CA GLU A 44 -1.03 9.79 6.28
C GLU A 44 0.38 9.40 6.76
N GLY A 45 0.79 8.15 6.54
CA GLY A 45 2.14 7.67 6.85
C GLY A 45 3.22 8.47 6.13
N MET A 46 3.05 8.70 4.82
CA MET A 46 3.99 9.52 4.03
C MET A 46 4.02 10.98 4.51
N LEU A 47 2.86 11.59 4.78
CA LEU A 47 2.79 12.95 5.33
C LEU A 47 3.52 13.05 6.68
N ASN A 48 3.34 12.07 7.56
CA ASN A 48 3.97 12.04 8.88
C ASN A 48 5.49 11.91 8.79
N ILE A 49 6.00 11.08 7.87
CA ILE A 49 7.44 10.97 7.59
C ILE A 49 7.99 12.31 7.11
N MET A 50 7.34 12.93 6.12
CA MET A 50 7.78 14.23 5.58
C MET A 50 7.79 15.33 6.66
N ARG A 51 6.73 15.42 7.47
CA ARG A 51 6.67 16.36 8.61
C ARG A 51 7.79 16.10 9.62
N SER A 52 8.10 14.83 9.89
CA SER A 52 9.18 14.44 10.80
C SER A 52 10.55 14.83 10.25
N CYS A 53 10.80 14.62 8.96
CA CYS A 53 12.04 15.06 8.29
C CYS A 53 12.23 16.58 8.38
N VAL A 54 11.17 17.35 8.10
CA VAL A 54 11.19 18.82 8.23
C VAL A 54 11.46 19.25 9.67
N LYS A 55 10.80 18.61 10.64
CA LYS A 55 11.00 18.91 12.07
C LYS A 55 12.42 18.59 12.54
N ALA A 56 13.01 17.49 12.07
CA ALA A 56 14.34 17.06 12.46
C ALA A 56 15.44 18.02 12.02
N LYS A 57 15.25 18.75 10.91
CA LYS A 57 16.24 19.68 10.29
C LYS A 57 17.60 19.05 9.93
N THR A 58 17.78 17.75 10.14
CA THR A 58 19.00 16.99 9.83
C THR A 58 18.90 16.23 8.51
N VAL A 59 17.68 15.94 8.05
CA VAL A 59 17.43 15.20 6.80
C VAL A 59 17.53 16.15 5.60
N ARG A 60 18.50 15.90 4.72
CA ARG A 60 18.76 16.74 3.53
C ARG A 60 18.04 16.27 2.26
N ARG A 61 17.68 14.99 2.19
CA ARG A 61 17.05 14.37 1.01
C ARG A 61 16.13 13.25 1.44
N LEU A 62 14.93 13.23 0.88
CA LEU A 62 13.98 12.13 0.98
C LEU A 62 13.81 11.52 -0.40
N VAL A 63 13.91 10.20 -0.51
CA VAL A 63 13.66 9.44 -1.72
C VAL A 63 12.41 8.61 -1.47
N PHE A 64 11.40 8.77 -2.32
CA PHE A 64 10.18 7.98 -2.26
C PHE A 64 10.18 6.96 -3.40
N THR A 65 10.15 5.68 -3.03
CA THR A 65 10.06 4.60 -4.02
C THR A 65 8.60 4.35 -4.34
N SER A 66 8.15 4.83 -5.50
CA SER A 66 6.83 4.52 -6.04
C SER A 66 6.83 3.16 -6.77
N SER A 67 5.73 2.87 -7.47
CA SER A 67 5.56 1.67 -8.29
C SER A 67 5.31 2.05 -9.76
N ALA A 68 5.61 1.15 -10.70
CA ALA A 68 5.21 1.29 -12.10
C ALA A 68 3.69 1.45 -12.26
N GLY A 69 2.91 0.89 -11.32
CA GLY A 69 1.45 1.05 -11.26
C GLY A 69 0.97 2.50 -11.10
N THR A 70 1.85 3.45 -10.77
CA THR A 70 1.52 4.88 -10.74
C THR A 70 1.33 5.46 -12.14
N VAL A 71 1.92 4.85 -13.18
CA VAL A 71 1.93 5.41 -14.54
C VAL A 71 1.23 4.53 -15.57
N ASN A 72 1.13 3.21 -15.34
CA ASN A 72 0.73 2.26 -16.38
C ASN A 72 -0.64 1.58 -16.20
N VAL A 73 -1.44 1.97 -15.21
CA VAL A 73 -2.77 1.36 -15.02
C VAL A 73 -3.81 2.18 -15.79
N GLN A 74 -4.16 1.71 -16.97
CA GLN A 74 -5.07 2.38 -17.89
C GLN A 74 -5.59 1.39 -18.94
N GLU A 75 -6.73 1.70 -19.55
CA GLU A 75 -7.37 0.82 -20.55
C GLU A 75 -6.46 0.57 -21.77
N HIS A 76 -5.84 1.64 -22.29
CA HIS A 76 -4.98 1.58 -23.47
C HIS A 76 -3.54 1.84 -23.07
N GLN A 77 -2.67 0.83 -23.15
CA GLN A 77 -1.25 0.98 -22.77
C GLN A 77 -0.47 1.89 -23.74
N GLN A 78 0.52 2.62 -23.22
CA GLN A 78 1.40 3.45 -24.02
C GLN A 78 2.67 2.67 -24.43
N PRO A 79 3.27 2.98 -25.60
CA PRO A 79 4.53 2.36 -26.02
C PRO A 79 5.73 2.78 -25.15
N ALA A 80 5.63 3.92 -24.45
CA ALA A 80 6.63 4.42 -23.51
C ALA A 80 5.96 5.26 -22.41
N TYR A 81 6.60 5.33 -21.24
CA TYR A 81 6.15 6.14 -20.10
C TYR A 81 7.28 7.06 -19.65
N ASP A 82 6.94 8.30 -19.33
CA ASP A 82 7.86 9.31 -18.81
C ASP A 82 7.38 9.85 -17.45
N GLU A 83 8.10 10.82 -16.88
CA GLU A 83 7.81 11.41 -15.57
C GLU A 83 6.53 12.25 -15.53
N ASN A 84 5.92 12.55 -16.68
CA ASN A 84 4.65 13.27 -16.77
C ASN A 84 3.44 12.34 -16.86
N CYS A 85 3.67 11.03 -17.01
CA CYS A 85 2.61 10.03 -17.11
C CYS A 85 1.95 9.74 -15.75
N TRP A 86 0.63 9.52 -15.77
CA TRP A 86 -0.14 9.09 -14.61
C TRP A 86 -1.19 8.05 -15.02
N THR A 87 -1.40 7.10 -14.13
CA THR A 87 -2.47 6.11 -14.19
C THR A 87 -3.85 6.77 -14.27
N ASP A 88 -4.75 6.16 -15.04
CA ASP A 88 -6.15 6.58 -15.13
C ASP A 88 -6.91 6.21 -13.85
N ILE A 89 -7.29 7.24 -13.10
CA ILE A 89 -7.98 7.11 -11.81
C ILE A 89 -9.41 6.59 -12.01
N GLU A 90 -10.09 6.97 -13.08
CA GLU A 90 -11.46 6.54 -13.34
C GLU A 90 -11.49 5.07 -13.78
N PHE A 91 -10.50 4.65 -14.58
CA PHE A 91 -10.27 3.24 -14.88
C PHE A 91 -9.98 2.42 -13.60
N CYS A 92 -9.13 2.93 -12.71
CA CYS A 92 -8.85 2.29 -11.42
C CYS A 92 -10.10 2.13 -10.54
N ARG A 93 -11.02 3.10 -10.58
CA ARG A 93 -12.24 3.10 -9.77
C ARG A 93 -13.31 2.17 -10.31
N THR A 94 -13.41 2.04 -11.63
CA THR A 94 -14.40 1.19 -12.31
C THR A 94 -14.05 -0.30 -12.24
N LYS A 95 -12.78 -0.66 -12.00
CA LYS A 95 -12.31 -2.05 -11.88
C LYS A 95 -12.15 -2.54 -10.43
N LYS A 96 -12.65 -1.80 -9.44
CA LYS A 96 -12.79 -2.26 -8.05
C LYS A 96 -13.96 -3.22 -7.89
#